data_AF-A0A314XYU6-F1
#
_entry.id   AF-A0A314XYU6-F1
#
_cell.length_a   1.000
_cell.length_b   1.000
_cell.length_c   1.000
_cell.angle_alpha   90.00
_cell.angle_beta   90.00
_cell.angle_gamma   90.00
#
_symmetry.space_group_name_H-M   'P 1'
#
loop_
_entity.id
_entity.type
_entity.pdbx_description
1 polymer ?
#
loop_
_entity_poly.entity_id
_entity_poly.type
_entity_poly.pdbx_seq_one_letter_code
_entity_poly.pdbx_strand_id
1 'polypeptide(L)'
;MYRLASRNCVVSLPRCCHLALLLRSHPRKCSSSFIPSPPLLGQFRRIRCFKDQKVLRGSRKATNKLNALNNFPDERVLSNILWWKERMEMCRKPSTVQLVKRLDYSNLLGLDVNLKNGSLKEGTLNWEILQFKSKFPREVLLCRVGDFYEALGIDACILVEYAGLNPFGGLRSDCIPRAGCPVVNLRQTLDDLTRNGFSVCIVEEVQGPTQARSRKGRFISGHAHPGSPYVFGLVGVDHDLDFPEPMPVVGISRSARGYCINFVLETMKTYLSEDGLTEEALVTKLRTCRYHHLFLHMSLRSNFSGTCRWGEFGEGGLLWGECSGRHFEWFEGNPVIDLLSKVKDLYGLDEDVTFRNVSMSSENRPHPLTLGTATQIGAIPTEGIPCLLKVLLPSNCTGLPLLYVRDLLLNPPA
;
A
#
# COMPACT_ATOMS: atom_id res chain seq x y z
N MET A 1 65.98 -10.24 1.22
CA MET A 1 65.87 -11.57 1.86
C MET A 1 64.92 -11.46 3.04
N TYR A 2 63.79 -12.17 2.94
CA TYR A 2 62.80 -12.58 3.94
C TYR A 2 62.48 -11.67 5.15
N ARG A 3 61.27 -11.08 5.12
CA ARG A 3 60.51 -10.74 6.33
C ARG A 3 59.29 -11.66 6.42
N LEU A 4 59.03 -12.12 7.65
CA LEU A 4 58.15 -13.22 8.04
C LEU A 4 56.69 -13.01 7.65
N ALA A 5 56.07 -14.12 7.24
CA ALA A 5 54.64 -14.29 7.05
C ALA A 5 53.97 -14.66 8.38
N SER A 6 53.03 -13.83 8.85
CA SER A 6 52.05 -14.21 9.87
C SER A 6 50.73 -14.55 9.16
N ARG A 7 50.35 -15.83 9.17
CA ARG A 7 49.01 -16.30 8.80
C ARG A 7 48.15 -16.33 10.06
N ASN A 8 47.20 -15.40 10.17
CA ASN A 8 46.11 -15.51 11.14
C ASN A 8 44.90 -16.15 10.45
N CYS A 9 44.59 -17.38 10.83
CA CYS A 9 43.32 -18.05 10.54
C CYS A 9 42.20 -17.34 11.32
N VAL A 10 41.23 -16.79 10.59
CA VAL A 10 39.98 -16.29 11.18
C VAL A 10 38.97 -17.43 11.15
N VAL A 11 38.67 -17.98 12.32
CA VAL A 11 37.55 -18.89 12.55
C VAL A 11 36.34 -18.02 12.93
N SER A 12 35.35 -17.95 12.05
CA SER A 12 34.09 -17.26 12.30
C SER A 12 33.10 -18.18 13.03
N LEU A 13 32.93 -17.96 14.33
CA LEU A 13 31.79 -18.47 15.11
C LEU A 13 30.57 -17.57 14.90
N PRO A 14 29.39 -18.10 14.54
CA PRO A 14 28.16 -17.32 14.54
C PRO A 14 27.66 -17.11 15.98
N ARG A 15 27.35 -15.85 16.32
CA ARG A 15 26.81 -15.44 17.61
C ARG A 15 25.36 -15.93 17.75
N CYS A 16 25.14 -16.88 18.65
CA CYS A 16 23.82 -17.21 19.17
C CYS A 16 23.27 -16.05 20.00
N CYS A 17 22.21 -15.41 19.52
CA CYS A 17 21.34 -14.56 20.33
C CYS A 17 20.02 -15.29 20.58
N HIS A 18 19.42 -15.04 21.75
CA HIS A 18 18.06 -15.41 22.20
C HIS A 18 17.90 -16.70 23.00
N LEU A 19 18.35 -16.66 24.26
CA LEU A 19 17.85 -17.51 25.35
C LEU A 19 17.61 -16.62 26.58
N ALA A 20 16.59 -15.77 26.55
CA ALA A 20 16.20 -14.97 27.71
C ALA A 20 14.75 -14.46 27.63
N LEU A 21 13.75 -15.35 27.53
CA LEU A 21 12.35 -15.01 27.81
C LEU A 21 11.59 -16.17 28.48
N LEU A 22 12.23 -16.86 29.43
CA LEU A 22 11.59 -17.82 30.34
C LEU A 22 11.48 -17.24 31.76
N LEU A 23 10.84 -16.08 31.95
CA LEU A 23 10.40 -15.64 33.28
C LEU A 23 9.03 -14.95 33.17
N ARG A 24 7.99 -15.64 33.65
CA ARG A 24 6.64 -15.11 33.92
C ARG A 24 6.72 -14.12 35.08
N SER A 25 6.16 -12.92 34.93
CA SER A 25 5.78 -12.06 36.05
C SER A 25 4.30 -11.67 35.95
N HIS A 26 3.59 -11.82 37.07
CA HIS A 26 2.15 -11.54 37.23
C HIS A 26 1.86 -10.03 37.28
N PRO A 27 0.78 -9.51 36.69
CA PRO A 27 0.37 -8.13 36.90
C PRO A 27 -0.54 -7.99 38.13
N ARG A 28 -0.20 -7.02 38.99
CA ARG A 28 -1.03 -6.54 40.10
C ARG A 28 -2.15 -5.64 39.58
N LYS A 29 -3.33 -5.80 40.16
CA LYS A 29 -4.55 -5.01 39.93
C LYS A 29 -4.39 -3.57 40.43
N CYS A 30 -4.82 -2.59 39.65
CA CYS A 30 -5.34 -1.31 40.16
C CYS A 30 -6.40 -0.77 39.20
N SER A 31 -7.58 -0.51 39.76
CA SER A 31 -8.81 -0.06 39.14
C SER A 31 -8.97 1.45 39.24
N SER A 32 -9.48 2.12 38.19
CA SER A 32 -10.29 3.33 38.36
C SER A 32 -11.29 3.50 37.21
N SER A 33 -12.54 3.72 37.61
CA SER A 33 -13.77 3.88 36.83
C SER A 33 -13.96 5.31 36.31
N PHE A 34 -14.43 5.49 35.07
CA PHE A 34 -15.19 6.69 34.67
C PHE A 34 -16.30 6.35 33.67
N ILE A 35 -17.46 6.94 33.91
CA ILE A 35 -18.79 6.73 33.30
C ILE A 35 -19.02 7.78 32.19
N PRO A 36 -19.65 7.46 31.04
CA PRO A 36 -20.11 8.45 30.07
C PRO A 36 -21.63 8.73 30.15
N SER A 37 -22.03 9.97 29.82
CA SER A 37 -23.42 10.44 29.72
C SER A 37 -23.90 10.54 28.25
N PRO A 38 -25.24 10.50 27.96
CA PRO A 38 -25.79 10.32 26.61
C PRO A 38 -26.32 11.63 25.94
N PRO A 39 -26.67 11.60 24.63
CA PRO A 39 -26.99 12.79 23.83
C PRO A 39 -28.50 13.11 23.75
N LEU A 40 -28.82 14.35 23.39
CA LEU A 40 -30.19 14.85 23.16
C LEU A 40 -30.57 14.93 21.67
N LEU A 41 -31.85 14.64 21.45
CA LEU A 41 -32.64 14.53 20.22
C LEU A 41 -33.02 15.90 19.61
N GLY A 42 -33.26 15.95 18.30
CA GLY A 42 -33.97 17.05 17.65
C GLY A 42 -34.29 16.81 16.17
N GLN A 43 -35.42 16.15 15.89
CA GLN A 43 -36.02 16.00 14.54
C GLN A 43 -36.66 17.30 14.06
N PHE A 44 -36.78 17.52 12.74
CA PHE A 44 -38.09 17.74 12.07
C PHE A 44 -38.02 17.56 10.54
N ARG A 45 -39.03 16.84 10.03
CA ARG A 45 -39.31 16.49 8.61
C ARG A 45 -39.79 17.69 7.79
N ARG A 46 -39.57 17.66 6.46
CA ARG A 46 -40.71 17.78 5.51
C ARG A 46 -40.43 17.19 4.12
N ILE A 47 -41.39 16.36 3.73
CA ILE A 47 -41.55 15.62 2.47
C ILE A 47 -42.11 16.55 1.38
N ARG A 48 -41.64 16.42 0.13
CA ARG A 48 -42.50 16.48 -1.07
C ARG A 48 -41.98 15.54 -2.15
N CYS A 49 -42.87 14.65 -2.57
CA CYS A 49 -42.70 13.69 -3.65
C CYS A 49 -43.71 14.07 -4.74
N PHE A 50 -43.31 14.10 -6.02
CA PHE A 50 -44.24 14.02 -7.14
C PHE A 50 -43.62 13.23 -8.30
N LYS A 51 -44.51 12.50 -8.98
CA LYS A 51 -44.32 11.29 -9.78
C LYS A 51 -43.83 11.52 -11.21
N ASP A 52 -43.21 10.46 -11.73
CA ASP A 52 -43.05 10.00 -13.12
C ASP A 52 -44.18 10.36 -14.11
N GLN A 53 -43.86 10.63 -15.39
CA GLN A 53 -43.79 9.62 -16.49
C GLN A 53 -43.64 10.24 -17.92
N LYS A 54 -42.66 9.72 -18.71
CA LYS A 54 -42.74 9.17 -20.10
C LYS A 54 -42.75 10.01 -21.42
N VAL A 55 -41.72 9.68 -22.25
CA VAL A 55 -41.57 9.47 -23.74
C VAL A 55 -41.69 10.63 -24.75
N LEU A 56 -40.64 10.88 -25.57
CA LEU A 56 -40.59 10.63 -27.04
C LEU A 56 -39.32 11.17 -27.76
N ARG A 57 -38.93 10.42 -28.80
CA ARG A 57 -37.75 10.51 -29.69
C ARG A 57 -37.69 11.79 -30.55
N GLY A 58 -36.46 12.20 -30.90
CA GLY A 58 -36.17 13.03 -32.07
C GLY A 58 -34.67 13.10 -32.39
N SER A 59 -34.26 12.61 -33.56
CA SER A 59 -32.88 12.61 -34.08
C SER A 59 -32.59 13.86 -34.91
N ARG A 60 -31.45 14.54 -34.70
CA ARG A 60 -30.77 15.40 -35.69
C ARG A 60 -29.25 15.44 -35.47
N LYS A 61 -28.50 15.29 -36.57
CA LYS A 61 -27.03 15.34 -36.68
C LYS A 61 -26.50 16.79 -36.83
N ALA A 62 -25.27 16.97 -36.34
CA ALA A 62 -24.20 17.90 -36.74
C ALA A 62 -24.38 19.42 -36.57
N THR A 63 -23.55 20.05 -35.72
CA THR A 63 -22.43 20.94 -36.11
C THR A 63 -21.75 21.58 -34.89
N ASN A 64 -20.45 21.80 -35.01
CA ASN A 64 -19.53 22.39 -34.04
C ASN A 64 -20.07 23.67 -33.38
N LYS A 65 -19.93 23.76 -32.05
CA LYS A 65 -19.75 25.04 -31.37
C LYS A 65 -18.88 24.87 -30.11
N LEU A 66 -17.75 25.56 -30.18
CA LEU A 66 -16.82 25.90 -29.13
C LEU A 66 -17.59 26.47 -27.93
N ASN A 67 -17.68 25.74 -26.82
CA ASN A 67 -18.21 26.28 -25.57
C ASN A 67 -17.04 26.64 -24.67
N ALA A 68 -16.63 27.90 -24.80
CA ALA A 68 -15.81 28.58 -23.83
C ALA A 68 -16.59 28.77 -22.52
N LEU A 69 -15.86 28.56 -21.43
CA LEU A 69 -15.98 29.24 -20.14
C LEU A 69 -17.24 28.95 -19.29
N ASN A 70 -17.17 27.88 -18.49
CA ASN A 70 -17.80 27.84 -17.18
C ASN A 70 -16.69 27.72 -16.12
N ASN A 71 -16.18 28.86 -15.66
CA ASN A 71 -15.19 28.95 -14.57
C ASN A 71 -15.90 28.83 -13.20
N PHE A 72 -16.31 27.63 -12.85
CA PHE A 72 -16.29 27.22 -11.44
C PHE A 72 -15.05 26.34 -11.29
N PRO A 73 -14.10 26.65 -10.40
CA PRO A 73 -12.99 25.74 -10.15
C PRO A 73 -13.60 24.42 -9.68
N ASP A 74 -13.32 23.35 -10.44
CA ASP A 74 -13.74 22.00 -10.08
C ASP A 74 -13.27 21.74 -8.64
N GLU A 75 -14.21 21.49 -7.73
CA GLU A 75 -13.98 21.34 -6.28
C GLU A 75 -12.88 20.31 -6.00
N ARG A 76 -12.78 19.28 -6.88
CA ARG A 76 -11.73 18.26 -6.86
C ARG A 76 -10.34 18.84 -7.12
N VAL A 77 -10.21 19.74 -8.09
CA VAL A 77 -8.92 20.39 -8.41
C VAL A 77 -8.47 21.25 -7.24
N LEU A 78 -9.39 22.01 -6.63
CA LEU A 78 -9.09 22.83 -5.46
C LEU A 78 -8.66 21.99 -4.26
N SER A 79 -9.34 20.86 -3.99
CA SER A 79 -8.96 19.91 -2.94
C SER A 79 -7.53 19.39 -3.13
N ASN A 80 -7.15 19.02 -4.36
CA ASN A 80 -5.80 18.56 -4.66
C ASN A 80 -4.74 19.65 -4.51
N ILE A 81 -5.05 20.90 -4.88
CA ILE A 81 -4.14 22.04 -4.69
C ILE A 81 -3.91 22.29 -3.19
N LEU A 82 -4.97 22.29 -2.38
CA LEU A 82 -4.86 22.49 -0.93
C LEU A 82 -4.05 21.38 -0.27
N TRP A 83 -4.27 20.13 -0.68
CA TRP A 83 -3.47 19.00 -0.21
C TRP A 83 -1.96 19.19 -0.47
N TRP A 84 -1.59 19.65 -1.67
CA TRP A 84 -0.18 19.95 -1.95
C TRP A 84 0.35 21.13 -1.15
N LYS A 85 -0.46 22.17 -0.95
CA LYS A 85 -0.08 23.33 -0.15
C LYS A 85 0.28 22.93 1.29
N GLU A 86 -0.55 22.11 1.93
CA GLU A 86 -0.28 21.57 3.27
C GLU A 86 1.03 20.76 3.31
N ARG A 87 1.33 19.99 2.27
CA ARG A 87 2.60 19.25 2.18
C ARG A 87 3.82 20.14 1.95
N MET A 88 3.68 21.24 1.21
CA MET A 88 4.76 22.21 1.04
C MET A 88 5.13 22.89 2.37
N GLU A 89 4.16 23.10 3.26
CA GLU A 89 4.39 23.66 4.60
C GLU A 89 5.21 22.73 5.52
N MET A 90 5.20 21.42 5.26
CA MET A 90 5.98 20.42 6.00
C MET A 90 7.46 20.36 5.57
N CYS A 91 7.84 21.00 4.46
CA CYS A 91 9.20 20.96 3.93
C CYS A 91 10.18 21.72 4.83
N ARG A 92 11.33 21.11 5.16
CA ARG A 92 12.28 21.65 6.13
C ARG A 92 13.59 22.13 5.51
N LYS A 93 14.01 21.61 4.35
CA LYS A 93 15.31 22.00 3.78
C LYS A 93 15.30 23.46 3.34
N PRO A 94 16.37 24.23 3.61
CA PRO A 94 16.43 25.65 3.28
C PRO A 94 16.33 25.91 1.77
N SER A 95 16.85 25.00 0.94
CA SER A 95 16.71 25.06 -0.51
C SER A 95 15.26 24.94 -0.95
N THR A 96 14.52 23.98 -0.40
CA THR A 96 13.10 23.78 -0.69
C THR A 96 12.26 24.96 -0.24
N VAL A 97 12.48 25.47 0.99
CA VAL A 97 11.74 26.63 1.52
C VAL A 97 11.91 27.86 0.63
N GLN A 98 13.08 28.05 -0.01
CA GLN A 98 13.28 29.14 -0.98
C GLN A 98 12.52 28.92 -2.29
N LEU A 99 12.38 27.67 -2.75
CA LEU A 99 11.60 27.33 -3.94
C LEU A 99 10.10 27.47 -3.70
N VAL A 100 9.61 27.04 -2.52
CA VAL A 100 8.19 27.12 -2.15
C VAL A 100 7.67 28.56 -2.17
N LYS A 101 8.52 29.55 -1.81
CA LYS A 101 8.17 30.97 -1.90
C LYS A 101 7.86 31.47 -3.32
N ARG A 102 8.25 30.72 -4.34
CA ARG A 102 8.02 31.03 -5.76
C ARG A 102 6.81 30.30 -6.35
N LEU A 103 6.15 29.47 -5.56
CA LEU A 103 4.98 28.72 -6.02
C LEU A 103 3.74 29.59 -5.96
N ASP A 104 2.90 29.46 -6.97
CA ASP A 104 1.55 30.02 -6.99
C ASP A 104 0.53 28.89 -7.07
N TYR A 105 -0.35 28.81 -6.07
CA TYR A 105 -1.35 27.74 -5.93
C TYR A 105 -2.60 27.98 -6.80
N SER A 106 -2.46 28.70 -7.91
CA SER A 106 -3.52 28.90 -8.90
C SER A 106 -3.73 27.66 -9.80
N ASN A 107 -2.74 26.76 -9.87
CA ASN A 107 -2.75 25.60 -10.75
C ASN A 107 -2.12 24.37 -10.07
N LEU A 108 -2.39 23.18 -10.61
CA LEU A 108 -1.93 21.89 -10.05
C LEU A 108 -0.41 21.73 -9.98
N LEU A 109 0.35 22.44 -10.83
CA LEU A 109 1.81 22.40 -10.81
C LEU A 109 2.41 23.41 -9.82
N GLY A 110 1.61 24.34 -9.31
CA GLY A 110 2.08 25.43 -8.45
C GLY A 110 2.93 26.47 -9.18
N LEU A 111 2.79 26.61 -10.51
CA LEU A 111 3.63 27.50 -11.30
C LEU A 111 3.10 28.94 -11.29
N ASP A 112 3.97 29.90 -11.00
CA ASP A 112 3.66 31.32 -11.23
C ASP A 112 3.91 31.68 -12.70
N VAL A 113 2.84 32.15 -13.38
CA VAL A 113 2.87 32.53 -14.80
C VAL A 113 3.70 33.78 -15.04
N ASN A 114 3.94 34.61 -14.01
CA ASN A 114 4.74 35.83 -14.11
C ASN A 114 6.25 35.56 -14.08
N LEU A 115 6.66 34.39 -13.59
CA LEU A 115 8.07 34.00 -13.54
C LEU A 115 8.58 33.57 -14.92
N LYS A 116 9.90 33.70 -15.11
CA LYS A 116 10.56 33.26 -16.35
C LYS A 116 10.32 31.76 -16.55
N ASN A 117 9.98 31.37 -17.78
CA ASN A 117 9.60 30.01 -18.17
C ASN A 117 8.32 29.49 -17.50
N GLY A 118 7.45 30.33 -16.93
CA GLY A 118 6.18 29.93 -16.30
C GLY A 118 4.97 29.88 -17.24
N SER A 119 5.14 30.09 -18.55
CA SER A 119 3.99 30.18 -19.47
C SER A 119 3.24 28.87 -19.63
N LEU A 120 1.94 28.89 -19.29
CA LEU A 120 0.98 27.78 -19.43
C LEU A 120 0.11 27.89 -20.70
N LYS A 121 0.59 28.56 -21.75
CA LYS A 121 -0.15 28.67 -23.02
C LYS A 121 -0.24 27.31 -23.71
N GLU A 122 -1.35 27.05 -24.39
CA GLU A 122 -1.53 25.83 -25.18
C GLU A 122 -0.37 25.68 -26.18
N GLY A 123 0.17 24.48 -26.25
CA GLY A 123 1.36 24.21 -27.04
C GLY A 123 2.68 24.63 -26.38
N THR A 124 2.78 24.84 -25.07
CA THR A 124 4.07 24.83 -24.32
C THR A 124 4.33 23.48 -23.64
N LEU A 125 5.59 23.16 -23.33
CA LEU A 125 5.93 21.93 -22.59
C LEU A 125 5.27 21.91 -21.21
N ASN A 126 5.22 23.06 -20.53
CA ASN A 126 4.57 23.19 -19.23
C ASN A 126 3.07 22.89 -19.31
N TRP A 127 2.42 23.30 -20.40
CA TRP A 127 1.02 22.98 -20.64
C TRP A 127 0.82 21.47 -20.85
N GLU A 128 1.67 20.81 -21.65
CA GLU A 128 1.65 19.35 -21.81
C GLU A 128 1.82 18.62 -20.45
N ILE A 129 2.77 19.08 -19.63
CA ILE A 129 3.01 18.56 -18.28
C ILE A 129 1.79 18.76 -17.38
N LEU A 130 1.12 19.92 -17.46
CA LEU A 130 -0.12 20.17 -16.72
C LEU A 130 -1.24 19.21 -17.13
N GLN A 131 -1.34 18.85 -18.41
CA GLN A 131 -2.31 17.85 -18.89
C GLN A 131 -2.02 16.43 -18.38
N PHE A 132 -0.75 16.06 -18.18
CA PHE A 132 -0.41 14.80 -17.54
C PHE A 132 -0.70 14.84 -16.04
N LYS A 133 -0.36 15.95 -15.37
CA LYS A 133 -0.61 16.16 -13.95
C LYS A 133 -2.10 16.14 -13.60
N SER A 134 -2.99 16.64 -14.46
CA SER A 134 -4.43 16.61 -14.22
C SER A 134 -5.01 15.20 -14.18
N LYS A 135 -4.38 14.22 -14.83
CA LYS A 135 -4.77 12.80 -14.76
C LYS A 135 -4.39 12.15 -13.44
N PHE A 136 -3.26 12.58 -12.85
CA PHE A 136 -2.73 12.06 -11.59
C PHE A 136 -2.36 13.20 -10.64
N PRO A 137 -3.34 13.94 -10.08
CA PRO A 137 -3.08 15.19 -9.37
C PRO A 137 -2.22 15.04 -8.12
N ARG A 138 -2.26 13.89 -7.44
CA ARG A 138 -1.54 13.62 -6.18
C ARG A 138 -0.20 12.91 -6.35
N GLU A 139 0.17 12.55 -7.58
CA GLU A 139 1.44 11.89 -7.88
C GLU A 139 2.49 12.90 -8.32
N VAL A 140 3.75 12.67 -7.98
CA VAL A 140 4.89 13.48 -8.45
C VAL A 140 5.12 13.17 -9.92
N LEU A 141 5.18 14.16 -10.81
CA LEU A 141 5.40 13.92 -12.23
C LEU A 141 6.87 14.08 -12.60
N LEU A 142 7.46 13.05 -13.22
CA LEU A 142 8.79 13.10 -13.85
C LEU A 142 8.63 13.01 -15.37
N CYS A 143 9.03 14.06 -16.07
CA CYS A 143 8.93 14.15 -17.52
C CYS A 143 10.32 14.03 -18.16
N ARG A 144 10.49 13.09 -19.09
CA ARG A 144 11.72 12.97 -19.85
C ARG A 144 11.86 14.14 -20.82
N VAL A 145 13.04 14.77 -20.78
CA VAL A 145 13.46 15.82 -21.69
C VAL A 145 14.91 15.52 -22.11
N GLY A 146 15.07 14.85 -23.25
CA GLY A 146 16.39 14.35 -23.68
C GLY A 146 16.97 13.30 -22.72
N ASP A 147 18.13 13.61 -22.14
CA ASP A 147 18.90 12.72 -21.25
C ASP A 147 18.61 12.93 -19.75
N PHE A 148 17.58 13.72 -19.44
CA PHE A 148 17.16 14.03 -18.07
C PHE A 148 15.67 13.75 -17.87
N TYR A 149 15.31 13.37 -16.64
CA TYR A 149 13.94 13.47 -16.15
C TYR A 149 13.82 14.74 -15.32
N GLU A 150 12.84 15.55 -15.65
CA GLU A 150 12.64 16.87 -15.08
C GLU A 150 11.23 16.99 -14.47
N ALA A 151 11.15 17.71 -13.36
CA ALA A 151 9.91 18.14 -12.73
C ALA A 151 9.85 19.66 -12.62
N LEU A 152 8.63 20.19 -12.54
CA LEU A 152 8.35 21.62 -12.46
C LEU A 152 7.55 21.94 -11.19
N GLY A 153 7.73 23.14 -10.65
CA GLY A 153 6.90 23.70 -9.59
C GLY A 153 6.91 22.88 -8.30
N ILE A 154 5.73 22.46 -7.83
CA ILE A 154 5.55 21.65 -6.61
C ILE A 154 6.36 20.36 -6.69
N ASP A 155 6.32 19.66 -7.82
CA ASP A 155 7.01 18.39 -8.01
C ASP A 155 8.54 18.58 -7.94
N ALA A 156 9.05 19.70 -8.45
CA ALA A 156 10.46 20.06 -8.31
C ALA A 156 10.86 20.28 -6.84
N CYS A 157 9.98 20.87 -6.02
CA CYS A 157 10.24 21.07 -4.60
C CYS A 157 10.33 19.72 -3.86
N ILE A 158 9.46 18.76 -4.20
CA ILE A 158 9.51 17.40 -3.64
C ILE A 158 10.81 16.68 -4.00
N LEU A 159 11.29 16.83 -5.24
CA LEU A 159 12.59 16.26 -5.66
C LEU A 159 13.76 16.79 -4.84
N VAL A 160 13.79 18.10 -4.57
CA VAL A 160 14.86 18.71 -3.76
C VAL A 160 14.75 18.28 -2.30
N GLU A 161 13.53 18.21 -1.75
CA GLU A 161 13.28 17.85 -0.36
C GLU A 161 13.62 16.39 -0.08
N TYR A 162 13.10 15.44 -0.88
CA TYR A 162 13.11 14.03 -0.53
C TYR A 162 14.14 13.20 -1.32
N ALA A 163 14.40 13.55 -2.59
CA ALA A 163 15.44 12.89 -3.40
C ALA A 163 16.81 13.60 -3.33
N GLY A 164 16.90 14.73 -2.62
CA GLY A 164 18.17 15.44 -2.42
C GLY A 164 18.79 16.01 -3.69
N LEU A 165 17.98 16.22 -4.73
CA LEU A 165 18.43 16.79 -6.00
C LEU A 165 18.65 18.30 -5.87
N ASN A 166 19.47 18.86 -6.76
CA ASN A 166 19.70 20.30 -6.83
C ASN A 166 18.71 20.97 -7.79
N PRO A 167 18.15 22.14 -7.44
CA PRO A 167 17.30 22.87 -8.36
C PRO A 167 18.09 23.40 -9.55
N PHE A 168 17.52 23.27 -10.74
CA PHE A 168 18.06 23.84 -11.97
C PHE A 168 17.98 25.37 -11.91
N GLY A 169 19.06 26.05 -12.33
CA GLY A 169 19.17 27.50 -12.24
C GLY A 169 19.49 28.04 -10.84
N GLY A 170 19.69 27.16 -9.86
CA GLY A 170 20.11 27.51 -8.50
C GLY A 170 19.02 28.19 -7.65
N LEU A 171 19.44 28.64 -6.46
CA LEU A 171 18.53 29.19 -5.45
C LEU A 171 18.21 30.69 -5.64
N ARG A 172 18.76 31.38 -6.64
CA ARG A 172 18.61 32.84 -6.83
C ARG A 172 18.04 33.21 -8.21
N SER A 173 17.01 32.51 -8.66
CA SER A 173 16.49 32.64 -10.02
C SER A 173 15.07 33.22 -10.04
N ASP A 174 14.81 34.18 -10.96
CA ASP A 174 13.47 34.65 -11.32
C ASP A 174 12.69 33.61 -12.18
N CYS A 175 13.22 32.41 -12.33
CA CYS A 175 12.60 31.32 -13.08
C CYS A 175 11.75 30.44 -12.16
N ILE A 176 10.82 29.73 -12.78
CA ILE A 176 10.02 28.71 -12.10
C ILE A 176 10.91 27.63 -11.44
N PRO A 177 10.48 27.06 -10.29
CA PRO A 177 11.17 25.92 -9.69
C PRO A 177 11.27 24.75 -10.66
N ARG A 178 12.48 24.25 -10.87
CA ARG A 178 12.78 23.08 -11.70
C ARG A 178 13.83 22.24 -11.02
N ALA A 179 13.69 20.93 -11.08
CA ALA A 179 14.67 19.98 -10.61
C ALA A 179 14.58 18.72 -11.45
N GLY A 180 15.65 17.93 -11.48
CA GLY A 180 15.68 16.73 -12.28
C GLY A 180 16.91 15.90 -12.03
N CYS A 181 16.91 14.70 -12.61
CA CYS A 181 18.01 13.75 -12.54
C CYS A 181 18.37 13.26 -13.94
N PRO A 182 19.64 12.89 -14.20
CA PRO A 182 20.02 12.17 -15.41
C PRO A 182 19.22 10.87 -15.53
N VAL A 183 18.98 10.40 -16.76
CA VAL A 183 18.26 9.13 -17.02
C VAL A 183 18.86 7.96 -16.24
N VAL A 184 20.18 7.90 -16.11
CA VAL A 184 20.91 6.87 -15.34
C VAL A 184 20.57 6.86 -13.84
N ASN A 185 20.14 7.99 -13.29
CA ASN A 185 19.82 8.15 -11.87
C ASN A 185 18.31 8.08 -11.59
N LEU A 186 17.49 7.77 -12.60
CA LEU A 186 16.03 7.68 -12.44
C LEU A 186 15.68 6.73 -11.29
N ARG A 187 16.26 5.52 -11.27
CA ARG A 187 15.94 4.49 -10.28
C ARG A 187 16.17 4.98 -8.85
N GLN A 188 17.36 5.50 -8.57
CA GLN A 188 17.69 6.03 -7.25
C GLN A 188 16.70 7.12 -6.82
N THR A 189 16.36 8.02 -7.74
CA THR A 189 15.39 9.09 -7.51
C THR A 189 13.99 8.54 -7.20
N LEU A 190 13.53 7.52 -7.94
CA LEU A 190 12.25 6.85 -7.69
C LEU A 190 12.24 6.14 -6.34
N ASP A 191 13.32 5.44 -5.99
CA ASP A 191 13.43 4.74 -4.71
C ASP A 191 13.42 5.71 -3.53
N ASP A 192 14.12 6.86 -3.65
CA ASP A 192 14.12 7.89 -2.62
C ASP A 192 12.73 8.51 -2.43
N LEU A 193 11.96 8.71 -3.50
CA LEU A 193 10.60 9.24 -3.43
C LEU A 193 9.61 8.21 -2.85
N THR A 194 9.65 6.98 -3.34
CA THR A 194 8.73 5.92 -2.91
C THR A 194 8.99 5.48 -1.46
N ARG A 195 10.25 5.48 -1.00
CA ARG A 195 10.61 5.29 0.43
C ARG A 195 10.01 6.36 1.34
N ASN A 196 9.80 7.57 0.83
CA ASN A 196 9.13 8.66 1.54
C ASN A 196 7.59 8.67 1.33
N GLY A 197 7.03 7.61 0.75
CA GLY A 197 5.58 7.43 0.57
C GLY A 197 4.98 8.19 -0.62
N PHE A 198 5.79 8.69 -1.55
CA PHE A 198 5.29 9.36 -2.75
C PHE A 198 5.05 8.37 -3.89
N SER A 199 3.91 8.53 -4.55
CA SER A 199 3.64 7.93 -5.86
C SER A 199 4.20 8.85 -6.96
N VAL A 200 4.84 8.27 -7.97
CA VAL A 200 5.51 9.00 -9.05
C VAL A 200 4.97 8.53 -10.39
N CYS A 201 4.57 9.46 -11.26
CA CYS A 201 4.16 9.20 -12.63
C CYS A 201 5.31 9.55 -13.58
N ILE A 202 5.73 8.58 -14.41
CA ILE A 202 6.85 8.72 -15.34
C ILE A 202 6.31 8.95 -16.75
N VAL A 203 6.70 10.07 -17.35
CA VAL A 203 6.38 10.44 -18.74
C VAL A 203 7.63 10.31 -19.60
N GLU A 204 7.56 9.48 -20.63
CA GLU A 204 8.64 9.24 -21.59
C GLU A 204 8.48 10.08 -22.85
N GLU A 205 9.60 10.35 -23.52
CA GLU A 205 9.58 10.85 -24.90
C GLU A 205 9.46 9.67 -25.87
N VAL A 206 8.62 9.81 -26.89
CA VAL A 206 8.57 8.84 -28.00
C VAL A 206 9.93 8.83 -28.69
N GLN A 207 10.58 7.67 -28.68
CA GLN A 207 11.84 7.47 -29.38
C GLN A 207 11.55 7.20 -30.87
N GLY A 208 12.04 8.09 -31.75
CA GLY A 208 11.88 7.94 -33.19
C GLY A 208 12.37 9.16 -33.98
N PRO A 209 12.61 9.01 -35.30
CA PRO A 209 12.99 10.12 -36.16
C PRO A 209 11.86 11.16 -36.17
N THR A 210 12.10 12.25 -35.48
CA THR A 210 11.17 13.38 -35.41
C THR A 210 11.59 14.40 -36.45
N GLN A 211 10.65 15.02 -37.16
CA GLN A 211 10.98 16.08 -38.11
C GLN A 211 11.78 17.18 -37.39
N ALA A 212 12.82 17.70 -38.04
CA ALA A 212 13.61 18.78 -37.47
C ALA A 212 12.69 19.95 -37.09
N ARG A 213 12.72 20.36 -35.81
CA ARG A 213 11.89 21.40 -35.17
C ARG A 213 10.47 21.00 -34.73
N SER A 214 9.99 19.78 -34.96
CA SER A 214 8.74 19.32 -34.33
C SER A 214 9.01 18.77 -32.93
N ARG A 215 8.05 18.94 -32.02
CA ARG A 215 8.17 18.41 -30.67
C ARG A 215 7.99 16.90 -30.69
N LYS A 216 8.83 16.20 -29.93
CA LYS A 216 8.65 14.79 -29.67
C LYS A 216 7.34 14.59 -28.91
N GLY A 217 6.55 13.60 -29.34
CA GLY A 217 5.41 13.14 -28.58
C GLY A 217 5.86 12.60 -27.22
N ARG A 218 4.98 12.69 -26.23
CA ARG A 218 5.21 12.18 -24.87
C ARG A 218 4.07 11.28 -24.45
N PHE A 219 4.37 10.27 -23.67
CA PHE A 219 3.37 9.33 -23.16
C PHE A 219 3.71 8.91 -21.74
N ILE A 220 2.69 8.52 -20.97
CA ILE A 220 2.90 7.97 -19.63
C ILE A 220 3.43 6.55 -19.81
N SER A 221 4.65 6.33 -19.34
CA SER A 221 5.34 5.05 -19.43
C SER A 221 4.95 4.11 -18.29
N GLY A 222 4.70 4.67 -17.11
CA GLY A 222 4.20 3.92 -15.97
C GLY A 222 4.27 4.73 -14.68
N HIS A 223 3.99 4.05 -13.58
CA HIS A 223 3.92 4.63 -12.24
C HIS A 223 4.87 3.88 -11.30
N ALA A 224 5.48 4.60 -10.37
CA ALA A 224 6.22 4.05 -9.25
C ALA A 224 5.44 4.34 -7.96
N HIS A 225 5.13 3.31 -7.20
CA HIS A 225 4.43 3.41 -5.92
C HIS A 225 5.26 2.74 -4.82
N PRO A 226 5.07 3.11 -3.54
CA PRO A 226 5.74 2.45 -2.43
C PRO A 226 5.59 0.92 -2.40
N GLY A 227 4.48 0.39 -2.93
CA GLY A 227 4.22 -1.05 -3.07
C GLY A 227 4.35 -1.63 -4.48
N SER A 228 4.74 -0.83 -5.48
CA SER A 228 4.92 -1.29 -6.86
C SER A 228 6.07 -0.55 -7.53
N PRO A 229 7.25 -1.17 -7.67
CA PRO A 229 8.39 -0.54 -8.33
C PRO A 229 8.08 -0.32 -9.82
N TYR A 230 8.62 0.75 -10.38
CA TYR A 230 8.56 0.98 -11.82
C TYR A 230 9.47 -0.02 -12.54
N VAL A 231 8.99 -0.65 -13.62
CA VAL A 231 9.69 -1.75 -14.30
C VAL A 231 10.17 -1.37 -15.72
N PHE A 232 9.55 -0.36 -16.34
CA PHE A 232 9.84 0.00 -17.73
C PHE A 232 11.23 0.63 -17.88
N GLY A 233 12.06 0.09 -18.78
CA GLY A 233 13.42 0.57 -19.06
C GLY A 233 14.51 0.14 -18.07
N LEU A 234 14.17 -0.60 -17.01
CA LEU A 234 15.10 -1.09 -15.98
C LEU A 234 15.56 -2.55 -16.18
N VAL A 235 15.10 -3.21 -17.24
CA VAL A 235 15.33 -4.65 -17.55
C VAL A 235 16.73 -4.92 -18.13
N GLY A 236 17.69 -3.99 -17.98
CA GLY A 236 19.02 -4.08 -18.61
C GLY A 236 20.21 -4.20 -17.64
N VAL A 237 19.99 -4.24 -16.33
CA VAL A 237 21.08 -4.22 -15.34
C VAL A 237 20.99 -5.46 -14.45
N ASP A 238 21.96 -6.36 -14.60
CA ASP A 238 22.17 -7.58 -13.80
C ASP A 238 22.48 -7.24 -12.33
N HIS A 239 21.47 -6.85 -11.59
CA HIS A 239 21.51 -6.78 -10.13
C HIS A 239 20.36 -7.63 -9.60
N ASP A 240 20.67 -8.51 -8.65
CA ASP A 240 19.63 -9.21 -7.89
C ASP A 240 18.82 -8.15 -7.14
N LEU A 241 17.58 -7.95 -7.57
CA LEU A 241 16.71 -6.89 -7.10
C LEU A 241 15.94 -7.37 -5.87
N ASP A 242 16.35 -6.92 -4.69
CA ASP A 242 15.57 -7.12 -3.47
C ASP A 242 14.42 -6.11 -3.43
N PHE A 243 13.24 -6.56 -3.87
CA PHE A 243 12.02 -5.75 -3.81
C PHE A 243 11.38 -5.88 -2.42
N PRO A 244 11.01 -4.76 -1.75
CA PRO A 244 10.20 -4.87 -0.55
C PRO A 244 8.84 -5.45 -0.93
N GLU A 245 8.45 -6.55 -0.28
CA GLU A 245 7.12 -7.11 -0.47
C GLU A 245 6.06 -6.04 -0.14
N PRO A 246 5.04 -5.87 -0.99
CA PRO A 246 4.01 -4.86 -0.75
C PRO A 246 3.25 -5.23 0.52
N MET A 247 3.06 -4.25 1.41
CA MET A 247 2.40 -4.47 2.70
C MET A 247 0.88 -4.34 2.54
N PRO A 248 0.11 -5.43 2.60
CA PRO A 248 -1.34 -5.36 2.47
C PRO A 248 -2.02 -4.80 3.73
N VAL A 249 -3.28 -4.45 3.57
CA VAL A 249 -4.24 -4.42 4.68
C VAL A 249 -4.73 -5.85 4.91
N VAL A 250 -4.72 -6.29 6.16
CA VAL A 250 -5.08 -7.66 6.54
C VAL A 250 -6.42 -7.65 7.26
N GLY A 251 -7.36 -8.48 6.81
CA GLY A 251 -8.60 -8.77 7.51
C GLY A 251 -8.65 -10.22 7.96
N ILE A 252 -9.00 -10.47 9.22
CA ILE A 252 -9.16 -11.81 9.78
C ILE A 252 -10.62 -12.06 10.09
N SER A 253 -11.11 -13.23 9.72
CA SER A 253 -12.47 -13.67 10.00
C SER A 253 -12.52 -15.17 10.30
N ARG A 254 -13.72 -15.65 10.66
CA ARG A 254 -13.99 -17.06 10.94
C ARG A 254 -15.10 -17.54 10.02
N SER A 255 -14.88 -18.68 9.37
CA SER A 255 -15.85 -19.37 8.52
C SER A 255 -16.22 -20.72 9.14
N ALA A 256 -17.16 -21.42 8.50
CA ALA A 256 -17.49 -22.80 8.87
C ALA A 256 -16.34 -23.78 8.61
N ARG A 257 -15.39 -23.42 7.73
CA ARG A 257 -14.25 -24.26 7.35
C ARG A 257 -13.02 -24.03 8.22
N GLY A 258 -12.99 -22.95 9.01
CA GLY A 258 -11.87 -22.59 9.87
C GLY A 258 -11.66 -21.08 9.93
N TYR A 259 -10.40 -20.66 10.06
CA TYR A 259 -10.04 -19.26 9.98
C TYR A 259 -9.86 -18.81 8.53
N CYS A 260 -10.16 -17.55 8.28
CA CYS A 260 -10.00 -16.92 6.99
C CYS A 260 -9.16 -15.65 7.14
N ILE A 261 -8.19 -15.48 6.24
CA ILE A 261 -7.35 -14.29 6.14
C ILE A 261 -7.49 -13.67 4.75
N ASN A 262 -7.73 -12.37 4.73
CA ASN A 262 -7.90 -11.57 3.54
C ASN A 262 -6.75 -10.56 3.47
N PHE A 263 -6.01 -10.55 2.37
CA PHE A 263 -4.97 -9.56 2.08
C PHE A 263 -5.48 -8.61 1.00
N VAL A 264 -5.46 -7.31 1.28
CA VAL A 264 -5.89 -6.28 0.32
C VAL A 264 -4.70 -5.39 -0.01
N LEU A 265 -4.35 -5.35 -1.30
CA LEU A 265 -3.31 -4.49 -1.85
C LEU A 265 -3.97 -3.30 -2.54
N GLU A 266 -3.91 -2.15 -1.88
CA GLU A 266 -4.48 -0.90 -2.38
C GLU A 266 -3.86 -0.49 -3.72
N THR A 267 -2.53 -0.59 -3.84
CA THR A 267 -1.77 -0.11 -5.00
C THR A 267 -2.08 -0.91 -6.26
N MET A 268 -2.31 -2.22 -6.11
CA MET A 268 -2.63 -3.11 -7.23
C MET A 268 -4.13 -3.23 -7.48
N LYS A 269 -4.98 -2.67 -6.61
CA LYS A 269 -6.43 -2.88 -6.59
C LYS A 269 -6.76 -4.38 -6.62
N THR A 270 -6.04 -5.17 -5.84
CA THR A 270 -6.23 -6.62 -5.75
C THR A 270 -6.49 -7.05 -4.32
N TYR A 271 -7.21 -8.14 -4.14
CA TYR A 271 -7.29 -8.84 -2.86
C TYR A 271 -7.08 -10.34 -3.04
N LEU A 272 -6.53 -10.98 -2.02
CA LEU A 272 -6.35 -12.42 -1.90
C LEU A 272 -7.13 -12.88 -0.66
N SER A 273 -7.95 -13.92 -0.81
CA SER A 273 -8.70 -14.51 0.28
C SER A 273 -8.30 -15.98 0.45
N GLU A 274 -7.85 -16.34 1.65
CA GLU A 274 -7.54 -17.70 2.02
C GLU A 274 -8.50 -18.16 3.12
N ASP A 275 -9.14 -19.32 2.92
CA ASP A 275 -10.16 -19.87 3.84
C ASP A 275 -9.80 -21.30 4.28
N GLY A 276 -10.32 -21.69 5.43
CA GLY A 276 -10.13 -23.02 6.01
C GLY A 276 -8.80 -23.21 6.72
N LEU A 277 -8.15 -22.14 7.15
CA LEU A 277 -6.87 -22.19 7.86
C LEU A 277 -7.05 -22.67 9.32
N THR A 278 -6.02 -23.34 9.84
CA THR A 278 -5.89 -23.60 11.28
C THR A 278 -5.43 -22.35 12.03
N GLU A 279 -5.55 -22.33 13.35
CA GLU A 279 -5.09 -21.18 14.14
C GLU A 279 -3.57 -20.98 13.98
N GLU A 280 -2.80 -22.07 13.97
CA GLU A 280 -1.34 -22.03 13.79
C GLU A 280 -0.95 -21.52 12.40
N ALA A 281 -1.64 -21.95 11.34
CA ALA A 281 -1.40 -21.50 9.97
C ALA A 281 -1.68 -20.00 9.83
N LEU A 282 -2.77 -19.53 10.43
CA LEU A 282 -3.12 -18.11 10.45
C LEU A 282 -2.06 -17.29 11.19
N VAL A 283 -1.68 -17.70 12.41
CA VAL A 283 -0.68 -17.00 13.22
C VAL A 283 0.68 -16.97 12.52
N THR A 284 1.09 -18.08 11.91
CA THR A 284 2.33 -18.12 11.14
C THR A 284 2.29 -17.12 10.00
N LYS A 285 1.20 -17.07 9.22
CA LYS A 285 1.02 -16.08 8.14
C LYS A 285 1.05 -14.63 8.66
N LEU A 286 0.46 -14.35 9.82
CA LEU A 286 0.50 -13.02 10.44
C LEU A 286 1.89 -12.62 10.96
N ARG A 287 2.71 -13.60 11.37
CA ARG A 287 4.09 -13.37 11.80
C ARG A 287 5.03 -13.15 10.63
N THR A 288 4.82 -13.84 9.52
CA THR A 288 5.67 -13.73 8.32
C THR A 288 5.28 -12.56 7.43
N CYS A 289 4.00 -12.17 7.40
CA CYS A 289 3.52 -11.06 6.59
C CYS A 289 3.77 -9.71 7.26
N ARG A 290 4.33 -8.76 6.51
CA ARG A 290 4.32 -7.34 6.88
C ARG A 290 3.03 -6.70 6.38
N TYR A 291 2.29 -6.01 7.23
CA TYR A 291 1.03 -5.39 6.87
C TYR A 291 0.89 -3.97 7.46
N HIS A 292 0.04 -3.15 6.86
CA HIS A 292 -0.22 -1.77 7.31
C HIS A 292 -1.28 -1.71 8.41
N HIS A 293 -2.45 -2.28 8.14
CA HIS A 293 -3.60 -2.26 9.04
C HIS A 293 -4.15 -3.67 9.26
N LEU A 294 -4.59 -3.93 10.48
CA LEU A 294 -5.22 -5.19 10.87
C LEU A 294 -6.67 -4.95 11.24
N PHE A 295 -7.56 -5.68 10.59
CA PHE A 295 -8.99 -5.67 10.85
C PHE A 295 -9.44 -7.04 11.36
N LEU A 296 -10.17 -7.05 12.46
CA LEU A 296 -10.76 -8.25 13.04
C LEU A 296 -12.28 -8.22 12.81
N HIS A 297 -12.79 -9.26 12.17
CA HIS A 297 -14.21 -9.39 11.93
C HIS A 297 -14.94 -9.89 13.19
N MET A 298 -16.15 -9.39 13.45
CA MET A 298 -16.95 -9.78 14.62
C MET A 298 -17.30 -11.27 14.67
N SER A 299 -17.21 -12.01 13.56
CA SER A 299 -17.30 -13.49 13.57
C SER A 299 -16.27 -14.16 14.48
N LEU A 300 -15.17 -13.49 14.82
CA LEU A 300 -14.18 -13.98 15.77
C LEU A 300 -14.68 -13.92 17.23
N ARG A 301 -15.70 -13.08 17.52
CA ARG A 301 -16.30 -12.97 18.86
C ARG A 301 -17.48 -13.91 19.07
N SER A 302 -18.16 -14.29 18.00
CA SER A 302 -19.47 -14.94 18.07
C SER A 302 -19.41 -16.38 17.55
N ASN A 303 -19.60 -17.36 18.44
CA ASN A 303 -20.11 -18.67 18.02
C ASN A 303 -21.65 -18.64 18.08
N PHE A 304 -22.32 -19.37 17.19
CA PHE A 304 -23.79 -19.55 17.17
C PHE A 304 -24.40 -20.09 18.49
N SER A 305 -23.57 -20.41 19.49
CA SER A 305 -23.97 -20.91 20.83
C SER A 305 -24.03 -19.85 21.93
N GLY A 306 -23.85 -18.55 21.62
CA GLY A 306 -23.99 -17.46 22.61
C GLY A 306 -22.94 -17.47 23.74
N THR A 307 -21.91 -18.29 23.61
CA THR A 307 -20.76 -18.27 24.53
C THR A 307 -19.69 -17.35 23.95
N CYS A 308 -19.47 -16.19 24.59
CA CYS A 308 -18.26 -15.40 24.40
C CYS A 308 -17.11 -16.13 25.09
N ARG A 309 -16.60 -17.17 24.42
CA ARG A 309 -15.37 -17.85 24.81
C ARG A 309 -14.47 -17.91 23.60
N TRP A 310 -13.84 -16.77 23.39
CA TRP A 310 -12.42 -16.77 23.09
C TRP A 310 -11.75 -17.67 24.17
N GLY A 311 -11.63 -18.99 23.97
CA GLY A 311 -11.17 -19.87 25.05
C GLY A 311 -11.14 -21.38 24.84
N GLU A 312 -11.75 -21.93 23.79
CA GLU A 312 -11.13 -23.13 23.19
C GLU A 312 -10.04 -22.70 22.19
N PHE A 313 -10.21 -21.54 21.55
CA PHE A 313 -9.23 -20.82 20.73
C PHE A 313 -9.46 -19.29 20.78
N GLY A 314 -9.33 -18.70 21.97
CA GLY A 314 -9.27 -17.25 22.15
C GLY A 314 -8.88 -16.84 23.58
N GLU A 315 -8.96 -15.54 23.94
CA GLU A 315 -8.59 -14.84 25.18
C GLU A 315 -7.66 -15.69 26.05
N GLY A 316 -6.46 -15.90 25.50
CA GLY A 316 -5.50 -16.91 25.95
C GLY A 316 -5.01 -17.86 24.84
N GLY A 317 -5.73 -17.96 23.72
CA GLY A 317 -5.35 -18.70 22.50
C GLY A 317 -4.21 -18.06 21.72
N LEU A 318 -3.66 -18.79 20.74
CA LEU A 318 -2.47 -18.36 19.99
C LEU A 318 -2.74 -17.11 19.17
N LEU A 319 -3.89 -17.03 18.50
CA LEU A 319 -4.27 -15.86 17.71
C LEU A 319 -4.51 -14.63 18.58
N TRP A 320 -5.05 -14.81 19.79
CA TRP A 320 -5.23 -13.70 20.72
C TRP A 320 -3.89 -13.16 21.17
N GLY A 321 -3.01 -14.03 21.64
CA GLY A 321 -1.67 -13.63 22.07
C GLY A 321 -0.94 -12.86 20.98
N GLU A 322 -1.15 -13.24 19.71
CA GLU A 322 -0.57 -12.54 18.56
C GLU A 322 -1.22 -11.18 18.29
N CYS A 323 -2.55 -11.08 18.38
CA CYS A 323 -3.29 -9.84 18.07
C CYS A 323 -3.34 -8.84 19.23
N SER A 324 -3.38 -9.27 20.49
CA SER A 324 -3.53 -8.39 21.66
C SER A 324 -2.40 -7.37 21.83
N GLY A 325 -1.20 -7.70 21.34
CA GLY A 325 -0.06 -6.79 21.34
C GLY A 325 -0.04 -5.81 20.17
N ARG A 326 -1.03 -5.85 19.26
CA ARG A 326 -1.05 -5.12 18.00
C ARG A 326 -2.25 -4.20 17.92
N HIS A 327 -2.13 -3.10 17.16
CA HIS A 327 -3.28 -2.25 16.85
C HIS A 327 -4.19 -2.94 15.84
N PHE A 328 -5.46 -3.11 16.18
CA PHE A 328 -6.47 -3.64 15.28
C PHE A 328 -7.81 -2.93 15.45
N GLU A 329 -8.62 -2.95 14.40
CA GLU A 329 -9.96 -2.40 14.40
C GLU A 329 -11.00 -3.49 14.15
N TRP A 330 -12.17 -3.36 14.78
CA TRP A 330 -13.28 -4.28 14.59
C TRP A 330 -14.18 -3.83 13.45
N PHE A 331 -14.69 -4.78 12.68
CA PHE A 331 -15.70 -4.53 11.66
C PHE A 331 -16.75 -5.64 11.60
N GLU A 332 -17.91 -5.29 11.04
CA GLU A 332 -19.10 -6.13 10.92
C GLU A 332 -19.54 -6.24 9.46
N GLY A 333 -20.33 -7.27 9.16
CA GLY A 333 -20.89 -7.49 7.82
C GLY A 333 -20.29 -8.70 7.11
N ASN A 334 -20.08 -8.57 5.81
CA ASN A 334 -19.37 -9.53 4.99
C ASN A 334 -17.85 -9.33 5.14
N PRO A 335 -17.08 -10.39 5.46
CA PRO A 335 -15.66 -10.27 5.80
C PRO A 335 -14.76 -9.78 4.66
N VAL A 336 -15.21 -9.89 3.40
CA VAL A 336 -14.47 -9.41 2.23
C VAL A 336 -14.99 -8.05 1.80
N ILE A 337 -16.30 -7.91 1.59
CA ILE A 337 -16.89 -6.67 1.05
C ILE A 337 -16.68 -5.50 2.01
N ASP A 338 -16.96 -5.68 3.30
CA ASP A 338 -16.83 -4.61 4.28
C ASP A 338 -15.36 -4.29 4.59
N LEU A 339 -14.46 -5.29 4.49
CA LEU A 339 -13.02 -5.04 4.53
C LEU A 339 -12.57 -4.15 3.35
N LEU A 340 -13.04 -4.44 2.14
CA LEU A 340 -12.73 -3.62 0.97
C LEU A 340 -13.29 -2.20 1.13
N SER A 341 -14.48 -2.04 1.71
CA SER A 341 -15.03 -0.72 2.06
C SER A 341 -14.13 0.02 3.04
N LYS A 342 -13.65 -0.65 4.10
CA LYS A 342 -12.70 -0.05 5.05
C LYS A 342 -11.39 0.37 4.40
N VAL A 343 -10.89 -0.41 3.44
CA VAL A 343 -9.70 -0.01 2.66
C VAL A 343 -10.00 1.21 1.81
N LYS A 344 -11.17 1.31 1.19
CA LYS A 344 -11.55 2.53 0.45
C LYS A 344 -11.59 3.76 1.36
N ASP A 345 -12.18 3.64 2.54
CA ASP A 345 -12.24 4.71 3.54
C ASP A 345 -10.83 5.14 3.99
N LEU A 346 -9.98 4.17 4.33
CA LEU A 346 -8.61 4.42 4.79
C LEU A 346 -7.75 5.19 3.78
N TYR A 347 -7.90 4.87 2.50
CA TYR A 347 -7.09 5.45 1.42
C TYR A 347 -7.82 6.54 0.62
N GLY A 348 -9.06 6.89 1.00
CA GLY A 348 -9.87 7.90 0.32
C GLY A 348 -10.17 7.56 -1.14
N LEU A 349 -10.50 6.30 -1.42
CA LEU A 349 -10.85 5.82 -2.77
C LEU A 349 -12.33 6.04 -3.08
N ASP A 350 -12.66 6.27 -4.35
CA ASP A 350 -14.04 6.35 -4.80
C ASP A 350 -14.78 5.01 -4.61
N GLU A 351 -16.08 5.08 -4.33
CA GLU A 351 -16.93 3.89 -4.13
C GLU A 351 -16.98 2.97 -5.36
N ASP A 352 -16.77 3.54 -6.55
CA ASP A 352 -16.81 2.81 -7.82
C ASP A 352 -15.55 1.94 -8.05
N VAL A 353 -14.51 2.13 -7.24
CA VAL A 353 -13.25 1.37 -7.37
C VAL A 353 -13.48 -0.09 -7.02
N THR A 354 -13.15 -0.97 -7.94
CA THR A 354 -13.27 -2.43 -7.76
C THR A 354 -11.91 -3.06 -7.49
N PHE A 355 -11.90 -4.06 -6.61
CA PHE A 355 -10.71 -4.85 -6.33
C PHE A 355 -10.84 -6.22 -7.02
N ARG A 356 -9.79 -6.63 -7.73
CA ARG A 356 -9.74 -7.93 -8.39
C ARG A 356 -9.30 -9.02 -7.41
N ASN A 357 -10.03 -10.13 -7.38
CA ASN A 357 -9.60 -11.33 -6.65
C ASN A 357 -8.41 -11.96 -7.35
N VAL A 358 -7.32 -12.17 -6.61
CA VAL A 358 -6.14 -12.91 -7.05
C VAL A 358 -6.13 -14.24 -6.33
N SER A 359 -6.36 -15.33 -7.05
CA SER A 359 -6.04 -16.68 -6.57
C SER A 359 -4.68 -17.08 -7.14
N MET A 360 -3.70 -17.33 -6.28
CA MET A 360 -2.43 -17.91 -6.71
C MET A 360 -2.59 -19.43 -6.79
N SER A 361 -2.64 -19.98 -8.00
CA SER A 361 -2.52 -21.43 -8.22
C SER A 361 -1.04 -21.81 -8.11
N SER A 362 -0.54 -22.08 -6.92
CA SER A 362 0.81 -22.59 -6.76
C SER A 362 0.81 -24.11 -6.92
N GLU A 363 0.89 -24.61 -8.16
CA GLU A 363 0.90 -26.05 -8.43
C GLU A 363 2.05 -26.79 -7.74
N ASN A 364 3.15 -26.09 -7.41
CA ASN A 364 4.36 -26.67 -6.84
C ASN A 364 4.68 -26.24 -5.41
N ARG A 365 3.81 -25.46 -4.74
CA ARG A 365 4.07 -24.98 -3.36
C ARG A 365 3.20 -25.75 -2.36
N PRO A 366 3.78 -26.30 -1.28
CA PRO A 366 2.99 -26.96 -0.26
C PRO A 366 2.07 -25.96 0.45
N HIS A 367 0.79 -26.31 0.58
CA HIS A 367 -0.20 -25.50 1.31
C HIS A 367 -0.42 -26.05 2.72
N PRO A 368 -0.68 -25.19 3.72
CA PRO A 368 -1.07 -25.63 5.05
C PRO A 368 -2.33 -26.48 4.96
N LEU A 369 -2.40 -27.54 5.76
CA LEU A 369 -3.60 -28.36 5.83
C LEU A 369 -4.81 -27.52 6.25
N THR A 370 -5.95 -27.75 5.58
CA THR A 370 -7.20 -27.14 6.02
C THR A 370 -7.57 -27.66 7.41
N LEU A 371 -8.30 -26.87 8.19
CA LEU A 371 -8.75 -27.27 9.53
C LEU A 371 -9.53 -28.59 9.51
N GLY A 372 -10.36 -28.80 8.48
CA GLY A 372 -11.08 -30.06 8.29
C GLY A 372 -10.14 -31.24 8.08
N THR A 373 -9.14 -31.11 7.20
CA THR A 373 -8.16 -32.18 6.95
C THR A 373 -7.28 -32.44 8.18
N ALA A 374 -6.81 -31.38 8.84
CA ALA A 374 -5.94 -31.46 10.00
C ALA A 374 -6.60 -32.15 11.20
N THR A 375 -7.91 -31.93 11.38
CA THR A 375 -8.71 -32.63 12.40
C THR A 375 -8.97 -34.09 12.00
N GLN A 376 -9.35 -34.37 10.75
CA GLN A 376 -9.64 -35.73 10.26
C GLN A 376 -8.45 -36.70 10.36
N ILE A 377 -7.21 -36.24 10.12
CA ILE A 377 -6.02 -37.07 10.24
C ILE A 377 -5.44 -37.11 11.67
N GLY A 378 -6.11 -36.43 12.61
CA GLY A 378 -5.66 -36.29 14.00
C GLY A 378 -4.33 -35.54 14.14
N ALA A 379 -3.99 -34.66 13.19
CA ALA A 379 -2.87 -33.74 13.34
C ALA A 379 -3.18 -32.69 14.41
N ILE A 380 -4.41 -32.19 14.43
CA ILE A 380 -4.97 -31.43 15.56
C ILE A 380 -5.67 -32.43 16.50
N PRO A 381 -5.24 -32.54 17.78
CA PRO A 381 -5.86 -33.43 18.75
C PRO A 381 -7.35 -33.15 18.86
N THR A 382 -8.15 -34.13 18.47
CA THR A 382 -9.61 -34.05 18.49
C THR A 382 -10.11 -35.32 19.18
N GLU A 383 -11.07 -35.18 20.08
CA GLU A 383 -11.61 -36.31 20.83
C GLU A 383 -12.20 -37.35 19.87
N GLY A 384 -11.85 -38.63 20.08
CA GLY A 384 -12.31 -39.74 19.24
C GLY A 384 -11.57 -39.92 17.91
N ILE A 385 -10.65 -39.03 17.52
CA ILE A 385 -9.88 -39.17 16.28
C ILE A 385 -8.45 -39.65 16.57
N PRO A 386 -8.01 -40.81 16.04
CA PRO A 386 -6.63 -41.27 16.20
C PRO A 386 -5.67 -40.40 15.38
N CYS A 387 -4.46 -40.19 15.92
CA CYS A 387 -3.42 -39.41 15.25
C CYS A 387 -2.69 -40.28 14.21
N LEU A 388 -2.85 -39.96 12.92
CA LEU A 388 -2.19 -40.70 11.83
C LEU A 388 -0.66 -40.66 11.96
N LEU A 389 -0.09 -39.56 12.45
CA LEU A 389 1.36 -39.43 12.67
C LEU A 389 1.89 -40.43 13.70
N LYS A 390 1.08 -40.83 14.70
CA LYS A 390 1.47 -41.87 15.66
C LYS A 390 1.53 -43.27 15.04
N VAL A 391 0.84 -43.47 13.91
CA VAL A 391 0.83 -44.75 13.18
C VAL A 391 1.94 -44.79 12.13
N LEU A 392 2.18 -43.68 11.44
CA LEU A 392 3.19 -43.59 10.38
C LEU A 392 4.62 -43.54 10.92
N LEU A 393 4.82 -42.91 12.09
CA LEU A 393 6.14 -42.82 12.70
C LEU A 393 6.43 -44.07 13.55
N PRO A 394 7.69 -44.53 13.59
CA PRO A 394 8.12 -45.59 14.50
C PRO A 394 7.71 -45.31 15.95
N SER A 395 7.39 -46.34 16.73
CA SER A 395 6.90 -46.22 18.11
C SER A 395 7.91 -45.58 19.09
N ASN A 396 9.19 -45.56 18.73
CA ASN A 396 10.25 -44.85 19.45
C ASN A 396 10.29 -43.34 19.15
N CYS A 397 9.59 -42.88 18.10
CA CYS A 397 9.53 -41.50 17.64
C CYS A 397 8.53 -40.71 18.49
N THR A 398 8.94 -40.36 19.71
CA THR A 398 8.12 -39.63 20.69
C THR A 398 8.65 -38.21 20.93
N GLY A 399 7.76 -37.27 21.27
CA GLY A 399 8.14 -35.90 21.60
C GLY A 399 8.44 -35.03 20.37
N LEU A 400 9.66 -34.49 20.30
CA LEU A 400 10.04 -33.44 19.35
C LEU A 400 9.89 -33.80 17.86
N PRO A 401 10.29 -35.00 17.38
CA PRO A 401 10.15 -35.33 15.96
C PRO A 401 8.69 -35.37 15.50
N LEU A 402 7.79 -35.88 16.35
CA LEU A 402 6.36 -35.91 16.08
C LEU A 402 5.79 -34.48 15.99
N LEU A 403 6.21 -33.58 16.89
CA LEU A 403 5.82 -32.17 16.87
C LEU A 403 6.36 -31.47 15.62
N TYR A 404 7.61 -31.72 15.24
CA TYR A 404 8.22 -31.14 14.05
C TYR A 404 7.48 -31.53 12.76
N VAL A 405 7.15 -32.82 12.59
CA VAL A 405 6.39 -33.29 11.41
C VAL A 405 4.98 -32.72 11.41
N ARG A 406 4.33 -32.66 12.57
CA ARG A 406 3.02 -32.02 12.72
C ARG A 406 3.09 -30.54 12.31
N ASP A 407 4.06 -29.81 12.81
CA ASP A 407 4.25 -28.39 12.51
C ASP A 407 4.53 -28.17 11.02
N LEU A 408 5.28 -29.06 10.38
CA LEU A 408 5.56 -29.00 8.94
C LEU A 408 4.32 -29.26 8.08
N LEU A 409 3.39 -30.11 8.54
CA LEU A 409 2.10 -30.33 7.88
C LEU A 409 1.15 -29.14 8.05
N LEU A 410 1.13 -28.54 9.25
CA LEU A 410 0.27 -27.39 9.56
C LEU A 410 0.82 -26.09 8.97
N ASN A 411 2.14 -25.95 8.88
CA ASN A 411 2.86 -24.75 8.44
C ASN A 411 4.03 -25.14 7.52
N PRO A 412 3.76 -25.61 6.29
CA PRO A 412 4.83 -25.96 5.37
C PRO A 412 5.65 -24.72 5.00
N PRO A 413 6.99 -24.87 4.84
CA PRO A 413 7.84 -23.78 4.42
C PRO A 413 7.43 -23.32 3.03
N ALA A 414 7.39 -22.00 2.90
CA ALA A 414 6.95 -21.30 1.71
C ALA A 414 8.07 -21.31 0.67
#